data_AF-A0A7X9NP29-F1
#
_entry.id   AF-A0A7X9NP29-F1
#
_cell.length_a   1.000
_cell.length_b   1.000
_cell.length_c   1.000
_cell.angle_alpha   90.00
_cell.angle_beta   90.00
_cell.angle_gamma   90.00
#
_symmetry.space_group_name_H-M   'P 1'
#
loop_
_entity.id
_entity.type
_entity.pdbx_description
1 polymer ?
#
loop_
_entity_poly.entity_id
_entity_poly.type
_entity_poly.pdbx_seq_one_letter_code
_entity_poly.pdbx_strand_id
1 'polypeptide(L)'
;MHSKLEAEIKNVNQAKGSYDVVIKGQIDSGIKEILVPIWSAKDQNDIKWYKASKQADGSYVVHMNIANHKYNRGTYTTHVYMYGNNGKQHGMVVDTTNLPDIVTKLEATIINNNLDKGTYDVVIKGQIDSGIKEILVPIWSAKDQSDIKWYKAARQSDGSYIVHMNFSNHKFSTGTFNTHVYMYGNSGKQRGIVLPLTKVSVNSVTDALSAEIININQNKGTFDVVVYTKSNSGVKNVRIPVWHNSNQSDLVWYSATRGGANKYKASISVKNHHFNNGKYSVHSYMTNNQNKDFGIIVGNVNFVGTYNRIEMTNVPWISQYKPVFAPWGCASAAMAMLIESRGIHVDLKYAQDTLPMYPANKDGQLGNVYTGAGFGFVIKPSGLVRHAHKWTNAVYNISGSSTQQIIDTVLNGQPVLYYGFSGYQVDNVRNHCKVIVGYKDGKFKVHDPLYMRASDGPGSRGTNKTYSRGAIHWITIAQFNQEYEGNAITIK
;
A
#
# COMPACT_ATOMS: atom_id res chain seq x y z
N MET A 1 2.16 52.45 -34.26
CA MET A 1 1.37 51.64 -35.20
C MET A 1 0.02 51.43 -34.58
N HIS A 2 -1.03 51.95 -35.19
CA HIS A 2 -2.34 52.00 -34.57
C HIS A 2 -3.17 50.82 -35.09
N SER A 3 -3.40 49.88 -34.19
CA SER A 3 -4.36 48.79 -34.43
C SER A 3 -5.26 48.69 -33.22
N LYS A 4 -6.56 48.55 -33.46
CA LYS A 4 -7.56 48.25 -32.44
C LYS A 4 -8.22 46.94 -32.81
N LEU A 5 -8.39 46.06 -31.83
CA LEU A 5 -9.09 44.80 -31.99
C LEU A 5 -9.93 44.57 -30.75
N GLU A 6 -11.23 44.49 -30.96
CA GLU A 6 -12.23 44.15 -29.96
C GLU A 6 -13.06 43.00 -30.52
N ALA A 7 -13.38 42.02 -29.68
CA ALA A 7 -14.24 40.92 -30.06
C ALA A 7 -15.12 40.52 -28.87
N GLU A 8 -16.35 40.13 -29.16
CA GLU A 8 -17.32 39.69 -28.17
C GLU A 8 -18.09 38.47 -28.69
N ILE A 9 -18.51 37.61 -27.76
CA ILE A 9 -19.37 36.47 -28.07
C ILE A 9 -20.83 36.89 -27.91
N LYS A 10 -21.64 36.66 -28.93
CA LYS A 10 -23.06 37.03 -29.00
C LYS A 10 -23.92 35.87 -29.47
N ASN A 11 -25.24 36.04 -29.33
CA ASN A 11 -26.24 35.13 -29.88
C ASN A 11 -26.05 33.65 -29.48
N VAL A 12 -25.60 33.41 -28.25
CA VAL A 12 -25.37 32.05 -27.73
C VAL A 12 -26.69 31.29 -27.69
N ASN A 13 -26.83 30.31 -28.58
CA ASN A 13 -27.96 29.41 -28.67
C ASN A 13 -27.54 28.03 -28.19
N GLN A 14 -27.76 27.75 -26.91
CA GLN A 14 -27.42 26.46 -26.31
C GLN A 14 -28.20 25.31 -26.98
N ALA A 15 -29.47 25.52 -27.34
CA ALA A 15 -30.33 24.55 -28.01
C ALA A 15 -29.72 24.03 -29.32
N LYS A 16 -29.37 24.96 -30.21
CA LYS A 16 -28.78 24.68 -31.52
C LYS A 16 -27.27 24.43 -31.46
N GLY A 17 -26.63 24.70 -30.33
CA GLY A 17 -25.18 24.63 -30.17
C GLY A 17 -24.47 25.61 -31.10
N SER A 18 -24.87 26.88 -31.08
CA SER A 18 -24.28 27.91 -31.93
C SER A 18 -24.05 29.20 -31.15
N TYR A 19 -23.12 30.01 -31.62
CA TYR A 19 -22.91 31.39 -31.17
C TYR A 19 -22.18 32.17 -32.25
N ASP A 20 -22.23 33.50 -32.13
CA ASP A 20 -21.54 34.41 -33.03
C ASP A 20 -20.34 35.04 -32.34
N VAL A 21 -19.26 35.24 -33.08
CA VAL A 21 -18.11 36.04 -32.65
C VAL A 21 -18.15 37.34 -33.45
N VAL A 22 -18.49 38.44 -32.78
CA VAL A 22 -18.60 39.77 -33.39
C VAL A 22 -17.32 40.54 -33.11
N ILE A 23 -16.68 41.04 -34.16
CA ILE A 23 -15.33 41.61 -34.11
C ILE A 23 -15.34 43.02 -34.68
N LYS A 24 -14.74 43.96 -33.96
CA LYS A 24 -14.43 45.31 -34.42
C LYS A 24 -12.92 45.45 -34.49
N GLY A 25 -12.41 45.59 -35.71
CA GLY A 25 -10.97 45.65 -35.98
C GLY A 25 -10.63 46.87 -36.83
N GLN A 26 -9.48 47.48 -36.55
CA GLN A 26 -8.87 48.48 -37.41
C GLN A 26 -7.35 48.27 -37.43
N ILE A 27 -6.75 48.37 -38.61
CA ILE A 27 -5.29 48.36 -38.80
C ILE A 27 -4.94 49.37 -39.89
N ASP A 28 -3.89 50.17 -39.68
CA ASP A 28 -3.50 51.29 -40.57
C ASP A 28 -3.37 50.89 -42.06
N SER A 29 -2.94 49.66 -42.36
CA SER A 29 -2.80 49.17 -43.74
C SER A 29 -4.11 48.70 -44.40
N GLY A 30 -5.23 48.74 -43.68
CA GLY A 30 -6.43 47.99 -44.01
C GLY A 30 -6.30 46.51 -43.66
N ILE A 31 -7.46 45.88 -43.40
CA ILE A 31 -7.57 44.47 -42.99
C ILE A 31 -7.59 43.59 -44.24
N LYS A 32 -6.65 42.65 -44.30
CA LYS A 32 -6.62 41.58 -45.31
C LYS A 32 -7.62 40.48 -44.96
N GLU A 33 -7.56 39.96 -43.74
CA GLU A 33 -8.50 38.96 -43.23
C GLU A 33 -8.47 38.87 -41.71
N ILE A 34 -9.53 38.27 -41.14
CA ILE A 34 -9.61 37.94 -39.72
C ILE A 34 -9.92 36.44 -39.62
N LEU A 35 -9.10 35.73 -38.86
CA LEU A 35 -9.25 34.30 -38.59
C LEU A 35 -9.57 34.07 -37.12
N VAL A 36 -10.55 33.21 -36.87
CA VAL A 36 -11.10 32.93 -35.53
C VAL A 36 -10.97 31.43 -35.27
N PRO A 37 -9.88 30.97 -34.64
CA PRO A 37 -9.79 29.59 -34.21
C PRO A 37 -10.69 29.33 -32.99
N ILE A 38 -11.44 28.24 -33.07
CA ILE A 38 -12.38 27.77 -32.05
C ILE A 38 -12.13 26.28 -31.81
N TRP A 39 -12.07 25.86 -30.55
CA TRP A 39 -11.84 24.45 -30.15
C TRP A 39 -12.47 24.15 -28.79
N SER A 40 -12.71 22.87 -28.48
CA SER A 40 -13.24 22.44 -27.18
C SER A 40 -12.33 21.47 -26.43
N ALA A 41 -11.42 20.78 -27.13
CA ALA A 41 -10.48 19.84 -26.53
C ALA A 41 -9.27 20.58 -25.92
N LYS A 42 -8.77 20.09 -24.78
CA LYS A 42 -7.61 20.70 -24.09
C LYS A 42 -6.33 20.67 -24.91
N ASP A 43 -6.15 19.65 -25.75
CA ASP A 43 -5.01 19.47 -26.66
C ASP A 43 -5.24 20.15 -28.03
N GLN A 44 -6.35 20.87 -28.20
CA GLN A 44 -6.74 21.59 -29.43
C GLN A 44 -6.88 20.69 -30.67
N ASN A 45 -7.03 19.38 -30.49
CA ASN A 45 -7.13 18.44 -31.62
C ASN A 45 -8.41 18.62 -32.46
N ASP A 46 -9.40 19.36 -31.95
CA ASP A 46 -10.67 19.66 -32.60
C ASP A 46 -10.78 21.11 -33.10
N ILE A 47 -9.65 21.83 -33.14
CA ILE A 47 -9.59 23.23 -33.56
C ILE A 47 -10.07 23.42 -34.99
N LYS A 48 -10.91 24.43 -35.18
CA LYS A 48 -11.34 24.90 -36.49
C LYS A 48 -11.10 26.38 -36.63
N TRP A 49 -10.52 26.75 -37.77
CA TRP A 49 -10.24 28.13 -38.14
C TRP A 49 -11.35 28.66 -39.02
N TYR A 50 -12.05 29.68 -38.52
CA TYR A 50 -13.12 30.35 -39.24
C TYR A 50 -12.61 31.67 -39.83
N LYS A 51 -12.95 31.96 -41.08
CA LYS A 51 -12.70 33.28 -41.67
C LYS A 51 -13.89 34.20 -41.38
N ALA A 52 -13.65 35.37 -40.80
CA ALA A 52 -14.72 36.30 -40.45
C ALA A 52 -15.25 37.04 -41.69
N SER A 53 -16.56 37.20 -41.76
CA SER A 53 -17.26 37.91 -42.83
C SER A 53 -17.49 39.37 -42.44
N LYS A 54 -17.15 40.31 -43.32
CA LYS A 54 -17.37 41.75 -43.09
C LYS A 54 -18.85 42.10 -43.20
N GLN A 55 -19.34 42.89 -42.26
CA GLN A 55 -20.72 43.38 -42.18
C GLN A 55 -20.84 44.81 -42.73
N ALA A 56 -22.06 45.25 -43.01
CA ALA A 56 -22.35 46.58 -43.56
C ALA A 56 -21.96 47.73 -42.62
N ASP A 57 -22.03 47.50 -41.30
CA ASP A 57 -21.63 48.45 -40.26
C ASP A 57 -20.10 48.53 -40.05
N GLY A 58 -19.32 47.78 -40.84
CA GLY A 58 -17.86 47.73 -40.76
C GLY A 58 -17.31 46.71 -39.76
N SER A 59 -18.15 46.06 -38.95
CA SER A 59 -17.74 44.94 -38.09
C SER A 59 -17.52 43.65 -38.89
N TYR A 60 -17.03 42.60 -38.23
CA TYR A 60 -16.85 41.27 -38.80
C TYR A 60 -17.56 40.23 -37.93
N VAL A 61 -18.05 39.15 -38.52
CA VAL A 61 -18.74 38.07 -37.80
C VAL A 61 -18.26 36.68 -38.21
N VAL A 62 -18.16 35.79 -37.22
CA VAL A 62 -18.06 34.34 -37.42
C VAL A 62 -19.27 33.67 -36.79
N HIS A 63 -19.91 32.77 -37.53
CA HIS A 63 -20.98 31.92 -37.03
C HIS A 63 -20.43 30.55 -36.65
N MET A 64 -20.34 30.27 -35.36
CA MET A 64 -19.96 28.96 -34.83
C MET A 64 -21.20 28.06 -34.72
N ASN A 65 -21.07 26.80 -35.12
CA ASN A 65 -22.07 25.77 -34.87
C ASN A 65 -21.38 24.43 -34.56
N ILE A 66 -21.88 23.70 -33.56
CA ILE A 66 -21.35 22.39 -33.15
C ILE A 66 -21.41 21.32 -34.24
N ALA A 67 -22.26 21.45 -35.27
CA ALA A 67 -22.24 20.59 -36.44
C ALA A 67 -20.87 20.60 -37.13
N ASN A 68 -20.15 21.72 -37.06
CA ASN A 68 -18.77 21.82 -37.52
C ASN A 68 -17.79 21.12 -36.58
N HIS A 69 -18.12 20.90 -35.31
CA HIS A 69 -17.26 20.24 -34.32
C HIS A 69 -17.76 18.84 -33.98
N LYS A 70 -18.28 18.09 -34.97
CA LYS A 70 -18.79 16.72 -34.80
C LYS A 70 -19.86 16.60 -33.69
N TYR A 71 -20.63 17.67 -33.50
CA TYR A 71 -21.65 17.81 -32.44
C TYR A 71 -21.11 17.74 -31.01
N ASN A 72 -19.81 17.98 -30.81
CA ASN A 72 -19.21 18.04 -29.47
C ASN A 72 -19.90 19.14 -28.64
N ARG A 73 -20.28 18.79 -27.42
CA ARG A 73 -20.85 19.72 -26.43
C ARG A 73 -19.90 19.85 -25.24
N GLY A 74 -19.87 21.04 -24.66
CA GLY A 74 -18.92 21.42 -23.62
C GLY A 74 -18.48 22.87 -23.76
N THR A 75 -17.32 23.18 -23.19
CA THR A 75 -16.74 24.53 -23.21
C THR A 75 -15.85 24.71 -24.43
N TYR A 76 -16.17 25.72 -25.24
CA TYR A 76 -15.38 26.12 -26.41
C TYR A 76 -14.52 27.33 -26.07
N THR A 77 -13.27 27.32 -26.51
CA THR A 77 -12.33 28.46 -26.43
C THR A 77 -12.30 29.18 -27.76
N THR A 78 -12.35 30.51 -27.75
CA THR A 78 -12.35 31.36 -28.94
C THR A 78 -11.21 32.38 -28.89
N HIS A 79 -10.36 32.38 -29.91
CA HIS A 79 -9.38 33.45 -30.14
C HIS A 79 -9.69 34.17 -31.46
N VAL A 80 -9.13 35.35 -31.67
CA VAL A 80 -9.24 36.12 -32.91
C VAL A 80 -7.86 36.60 -33.35
N TYR A 81 -7.56 36.48 -34.64
CA TYR A 81 -6.34 36.97 -35.27
C TYR A 81 -6.68 37.80 -36.50
N MET A 82 -6.34 39.09 -36.48
CA MET A 82 -6.52 40.04 -37.57
C MET A 82 -5.19 40.25 -38.30
N TYR A 83 -5.22 40.18 -39.63
CA TYR A 83 -4.07 40.38 -40.51
C TYR A 83 -4.27 41.59 -41.42
N GLY A 84 -3.27 42.47 -41.50
CA GLY A 84 -3.26 43.63 -42.38
C GLY A 84 -2.68 43.36 -43.77
N ASN A 85 -2.96 44.25 -44.73
CA ASN A 85 -2.40 44.16 -46.09
C ASN A 85 -0.87 44.23 -46.15
N ASN A 86 -0.23 44.82 -45.13
CA ASN A 86 1.23 44.86 -44.99
C ASN A 86 1.83 43.62 -44.29
N GLY A 87 1.04 42.57 -44.07
CA GLY A 87 1.47 41.33 -43.42
C GLY A 87 1.52 41.36 -41.90
N LYS A 88 1.21 42.49 -41.25
CA LYS A 88 1.22 42.58 -39.79
C LYS A 88 -0.04 41.99 -39.16
N GLN A 89 0.10 41.45 -37.95
CA GLN A 89 -0.95 40.72 -37.23
C GLN A 89 -1.26 41.34 -35.87
N HIS A 90 -2.52 41.27 -35.45
CA HIS A 90 -2.98 41.55 -34.09
C HIS A 90 -3.87 40.39 -33.62
N GLY A 91 -3.55 39.78 -32.49
CA GLY A 91 -4.32 38.66 -31.93
C GLY A 91 -4.85 38.93 -30.53
N MET A 92 -5.99 38.34 -30.17
CA MET A 92 -6.52 38.36 -28.82
C MET A 92 -7.22 37.05 -28.44
N VAL A 93 -7.22 36.75 -27.14
CA VAL A 93 -8.12 35.76 -26.54
C VAL A 93 -9.47 36.46 -26.34
N VAL A 94 -10.56 35.87 -26.84
CA VAL A 94 -11.90 36.46 -26.70
C VAL A 94 -12.49 36.03 -25.36
N ASP A 95 -12.95 34.78 -25.28
CA ASP A 95 -13.46 34.15 -24.06
C ASP A 95 -13.71 32.64 -24.33
N THR A 96 -14.29 31.98 -23.34
CA THR A 96 -14.87 30.65 -23.44
C THR A 96 -16.40 30.70 -23.51
N THR A 97 -17.03 29.73 -24.16
CA THR A 97 -18.49 29.59 -24.25
C THR A 97 -18.91 28.18 -23.92
N ASN A 98 -19.78 28.02 -22.92
CA ASN A 98 -20.30 26.72 -22.54
C ASN A 98 -21.58 26.36 -23.31
N LEU A 99 -21.53 25.27 -24.06
CA LEU A 99 -22.66 24.68 -24.78
C LEU A 99 -23.03 23.34 -24.12
N PRO A 100 -23.95 23.32 -23.14
CA PRO A 100 -24.25 22.13 -22.35
C PRO A 100 -25.01 21.07 -23.15
N ASP A 101 -24.97 19.82 -22.67
CA ASP A 101 -25.78 18.71 -23.17
C ASP A 101 -27.27 18.92 -22.96
N ILE A 102 -28.09 18.60 -23.96
CA ILE A 102 -29.53 18.86 -23.94
C ILE A 102 -30.31 17.56 -23.90
N VAL A 103 -29.96 16.61 -24.77
CA VAL A 103 -30.53 15.27 -24.72
C VAL A 103 -29.71 14.43 -23.75
N THR A 104 -30.40 13.84 -22.77
CA THR A 104 -29.82 12.86 -21.87
C THR A 104 -30.89 11.82 -21.55
N LYS A 105 -30.81 10.64 -22.16
CA LYS A 105 -31.71 9.51 -21.92
C LYS A 105 -30.95 8.39 -21.25
N LEU A 106 -31.58 7.73 -20.29
CA LEU A 106 -31.02 6.57 -19.61
C LEU A 106 -32.16 5.63 -19.26
N GLU A 107 -32.11 4.44 -19.85
CA GLU A 107 -33.01 3.33 -19.60
C GLU A 107 -32.17 2.11 -19.27
N ALA A 108 -32.63 1.27 -18.34
CA ALA A 108 -31.99 -0.01 -18.08
C ALA A 108 -33.02 -1.04 -17.62
N THR A 109 -32.74 -2.30 -17.90
CA THR A 109 -33.57 -3.44 -17.52
C THR A 109 -32.71 -4.55 -16.97
N ILE A 110 -33.29 -5.32 -16.05
CA ILE A 110 -32.69 -6.55 -15.54
C ILE A 110 -33.25 -7.71 -16.36
N ILE A 111 -32.36 -8.52 -16.93
CA ILE A 111 -32.70 -9.69 -17.73
C ILE A 111 -31.89 -10.90 -17.26
N ASN A 112 -32.17 -12.08 -17.83
CA ASN A 112 -31.43 -13.32 -17.55
C ASN A 112 -31.30 -13.65 -16.05
N ASN A 113 -32.34 -13.33 -15.27
CA ASN A 113 -32.34 -13.58 -13.84
C ASN A 113 -32.40 -15.09 -13.57
N ASN A 114 -31.25 -15.67 -13.24
CA ASN A 114 -31.09 -17.06 -12.88
C ASN A 114 -31.04 -17.17 -11.35
N LEU A 115 -32.21 -17.36 -10.74
CA LEU A 115 -32.37 -17.47 -9.30
C LEU A 115 -31.57 -18.63 -8.70
N ASP A 116 -31.39 -19.71 -9.46
CA ASP A 116 -30.72 -20.93 -9.00
C ASP A 116 -29.21 -20.78 -8.95
N LYS A 117 -28.63 -20.00 -9.88
CA LYS A 117 -27.19 -19.70 -9.94
C LYS A 117 -26.81 -18.36 -9.31
N GLY A 118 -27.79 -17.54 -8.95
CA GLY A 118 -27.60 -16.22 -8.35
C GLY A 118 -26.93 -15.23 -9.28
N THR A 119 -27.37 -15.21 -10.54
CA THR A 119 -26.84 -14.30 -11.57
C THR A 119 -27.97 -13.56 -12.26
N TYR A 120 -27.72 -12.33 -12.69
CA TYR A 120 -28.59 -11.59 -13.60
C TYR A 120 -27.77 -10.58 -14.40
N ASP A 121 -28.32 -10.11 -15.51
CA ASP A 121 -27.70 -9.09 -16.35
C ASP A 121 -28.45 -7.77 -16.23
N VAL A 122 -27.71 -6.66 -16.24
CA VAL A 122 -28.26 -5.31 -16.35
C VAL A 122 -27.94 -4.81 -17.75
N VAL A 123 -28.96 -4.65 -18.60
CA VAL A 123 -28.82 -4.09 -19.95
C VAL A 123 -29.25 -2.64 -19.93
N ILE A 124 -28.40 -1.75 -20.44
CA ILE A 124 -28.54 -0.30 -20.36
C ILE A 124 -28.55 0.31 -21.76
N LYS A 125 -29.53 1.17 -22.02
CA LYS A 125 -29.60 2.05 -23.19
C LYS A 125 -29.45 3.48 -22.73
N GLY A 126 -28.29 4.06 -23.02
CA GLY A 126 -27.95 5.44 -22.68
C GLY A 126 -27.74 6.29 -23.93
N GLN A 127 -28.12 7.55 -23.85
CA GLN A 127 -27.80 8.56 -24.86
C GLN A 127 -27.47 9.88 -24.17
N ILE A 128 -26.34 10.49 -24.52
CA ILE A 128 -25.97 11.84 -24.13
C ILE A 128 -25.29 12.52 -25.30
N ASP A 129 -25.63 13.79 -25.57
CA ASP A 129 -25.17 14.50 -26.77
C ASP A 129 -23.63 14.57 -26.86
N SER A 130 -22.93 14.84 -25.75
CA SER A 130 -21.47 14.84 -25.67
C SER A 130 -20.81 13.46 -25.82
N GLY A 131 -21.60 12.38 -25.94
CA GLY A 131 -21.13 11.01 -25.88
C GLY A 131 -20.91 10.51 -24.44
N ILE A 132 -21.06 9.20 -24.26
CA ILE A 132 -20.95 8.55 -22.95
C ILE A 132 -19.48 8.30 -22.64
N LYS A 133 -19.01 8.84 -21.52
CA LYS A 133 -17.69 8.58 -20.97
C LYS A 133 -17.65 7.19 -20.32
N GLU A 134 -18.60 6.93 -19.43
CA GLU A 134 -18.75 5.63 -18.77
C GLU A 134 -20.14 5.46 -18.13
N ILE A 135 -20.50 4.20 -17.87
CA ILE A 135 -21.68 3.83 -17.09
C ILE A 135 -21.23 2.95 -15.92
N LEU A 136 -21.61 3.33 -14.71
CA LEU A 136 -21.31 2.62 -13.48
C LEU A 136 -22.60 2.09 -12.86
N VAL A 137 -22.59 0.82 -12.47
CA VAL A 137 -23.73 0.08 -11.93
C VAL A 137 -23.37 -0.46 -10.56
N PRO A 138 -23.62 0.29 -9.46
CA PRO A 138 -23.46 -0.26 -8.13
C PRO A 138 -24.60 -1.23 -7.79
N ILE A 139 -24.20 -2.35 -7.22
CA ILE A 139 -25.09 -3.44 -6.80
C ILE A 139 -24.75 -3.84 -5.36
N TRP A 140 -25.74 -4.03 -4.50
CA TRP A 140 -25.55 -4.44 -3.09
C TRP A 140 -26.83 -5.08 -2.52
N SER A 141 -26.69 -5.88 -1.46
CA SER A 141 -27.81 -6.50 -0.76
C SER A 141 -27.90 -6.12 0.71
N ALA A 142 -26.78 -5.73 1.33
CA ALA A 142 -26.74 -5.34 2.73
C ALA A 142 -27.34 -3.95 2.96
N LYS A 143 -28.08 -3.78 4.06
CA LYS A 143 -28.72 -2.49 4.40
C LYS A 143 -27.72 -1.35 4.57
N ASP A 144 -26.52 -1.66 5.06
CA ASP A 144 -25.42 -0.72 5.28
C ASP A 144 -24.49 -0.58 4.06
N GLN A 145 -24.84 -1.21 2.93
CA GLN A 145 -24.04 -1.24 1.69
C GLN A 145 -22.63 -1.85 1.87
N SER A 146 -22.39 -2.63 2.93
CA SER A 146 -21.09 -3.25 3.19
C SER A 146 -20.65 -4.30 2.16
N ASP A 147 -21.55 -4.72 1.28
CA ASP A 147 -21.31 -5.64 0.15
C ASP A 147 -21.44 -4.98 -1.23
N ILE A 148 -21.46 -3.63 -1.28
CA ILE A 148 -21.57 -2.89 -2.54
C ILE A 148 -20.40 -3.16 -3.46
N LYS A 149 -20.70 -3.45 -4.73
CA LYS A 149 -19.72 -3.50 -5.80
C LYS A 149 -20.15 -2.60 -6.95
N TRP A 150 -19.20 -1.80 -7.42
CA TRP A 150 -19.35 -0.92 -8.57
C TRP A 150 -18.87 -1.63 -9.82
N TYR A 151 -19.78 -1.89 -10.74
CA TYR A 151 -19.48 -2.50 -12.03
C TYR A 151 -19.41 -1.43 -13.11
N LYS A 152 -18.37 -1.47 -13.95
CA LYS A 152 -18.32 -0.65 -15.17
C LYS A 152 -19.00 -1.41 -16.31
N ALA A 153 -20.00 -0.81 -16.95
CA ALA A 153 -20.75 -1.47 -18.00
C ALA A 153 -19.93 -1.59 -19.29
N ALA A 154 -20.00 -2.76 -19.93
CA ALA A 154 -19.33 -3.03 -21.20
C ALA A 154 -20.24 -2.65 -22.37
N ARG A 155 -19.72 -1.91 -23.37
CA ARG A 155 -20.50 -1.53 -24.55
C ARG A 155 -20.67 -2.73 -25.49
N GLN A 156 -21.89 -2.95 -25.96
CA GLN A 156 -22.28 -4.01 -26.88
C GLN A 156 -22.27 -3.51 -28.34
N SER A 157 -22.30 -4.44 -29.29
CA SER A 157 -22.25 -4.12 -30.74
C SER A 157 -23.47 -3.36 -31.25
N ASP A 158 -24.62 -3.54 -30.61
CA ASP A 158 -25.87 -2.82 -30.90
C ASP A 158 -25.92 -1.40 -30.26
N GLY A 159 -24.87 -1.00 -29.56
CA GLY A 159 -24.74 0.29 -28.89
C GLY A 159 -25.29 0.35 -27.47
N SER A 160 -25.93 -0.71 -26.98
CA SER A 160 -26.31 -0.84 -25.56
C SER A 160 -25.09 -1.17 -24.68
N TYR A 161 -25.29 -1.25 -23.36
CA TYR A 161 -24.26 -1.61 -22.39
C TYR A 161 -24.75 -2.73 -21.49
N ILE A 162 -23.85 -3.56 -20.98
CA ILE A 162 -24.18 -4.69 -20.11
C ILE A 162 -23.30 -4.77 -18.87
N VAL A 163 -23.89 -5.18 -17.74
CA VAL A 163 -23.22 -5.61 -16.52
C VAL A 163 -23.71 -7.00 -16.14
N HIS A 164 -22.79 -7.90 -15.81
CA HIS A 164 -23.09 -9.23 -15.33
C HIS A 164 -22.95 -9.28 -13.81
N MET A 165 -24.06 -9.52 -13.11
CA MET A 165 -24.05 -9.73 -11.66
C MET A 165 -23.90 -11.22 -11.34
N ASN A 166 -23.07 -11.53 -10.35
CA ASN A 166 -23.00 -12.85 -9.74
C ASN A 166 -22.89 -12.72 -8.21
N PHE A 167 -23.74 -13.42 -7.46
CA PHE A 167 -23.77 -13.38 -5.99
C PHE A 167 -22.44 -13.80 -5.34
N SER A 168 -21.59 -14.59 -6.01
CA SER A 168 -20.25 -14.94 -5.53
C SER A 168 -19.36 -13.71 -5.37
N ASN A 169 -19.58 -12.69 -6.21
CA ASN A 169 -18.92 -11.39 -6.08
C ASN A 169 -19.45 -10.62 -4.88
N HIS A 170 -20.66 -10.88 -4.41
CA HIS A 170 -21.26 -10.22 -3.25
C HIS A 170 -21.20 -11.09 -2.01
N LYS A 171 -20.07 -11.76 -1.78
CA LYS A 171 -19.82 -12.54 -0.55
C LYS A 171 -20.85 -13.67 -0.34
N PHE A 172 -21.43 -14.18 -1.43
CA PHE A 172 -22.52 -15.16 -1.43
C PHE A 172 -23.80 -14.68 -0.74
N SER A 173 -24.01 -13.36 -0.62
CA SER A 173 -25.26 -12.80 -0.11
C SER A 173 -26.45 -13.24 -0.96
N THR A 174 -27.55 -13.56 -0.28
CA THR A 174 -28.84 -13.92 -0.87
C THR A 174 -29.91 -12.96 -0.39
N GLY A 175 -31.11 -13.04 -0.98
CA GLY A 175 -32.20 -12.14 -0.68
C GLY A 175 -32.32 -11.07 -1.75
N THR A 176 -32.49 -9.81 -1.34
CA THR A 176 -32.87 -8.74 -2.26
C THR A 176 -31.69 -7.83 -2.56
N PHE A 177 -31.40 -7.63 -3.84
CA PHE A 177 -30.36 -6.75 -4.33
C PHE A 177 -30.94 -5.42 -4.83
N ASN A 178 -30.25 -4.35 -4.48
CA ASN A 178 -30.42 -3.02 -5.04
C ASN A 178 -29.51 -2.89 -6.26
N THR A 179 -30.01 -2.28 -7.34
CA THR A 179 -29.23 -2.01 -8.56
C THR A 179 -29.53 -0.59 -9.01
N HIS A 180 -28.50 0.26 -9.00
CA HIS A 180 -28.59 1.60 -9.58
C HIS A 180 -27.74 1.67 -10.84
N VAL A 181 -28.02 2.63 -11.71
CA VAL A 181 -27.24 2.88 -12.93
C VAL A 181 -26.93 4.36 -13.00
N TYR A 182 -25.64 4.70 -13.13
CA TYR A 182 -25.14 6.06 -13.29
C TYR A 182 -24.41 6.18 -14.62
N MET A 183 -24.88 7.08 -15.49
CA MET A 183 -24.26 7.39 -16.77
C MET A 183 -23.58 8.76 -16.70
N TYR A 184 -22.33 8.83 -17.13
CA TYR A 184 -21.51 10.04 -17.19
C TYR A 184 -21.17 10.38 -18.64
N GLY A 185 -21.42 11.62 -19.06
CA GLY A 185 -21.04 12.13 -20.37
C GLY A 185 -19.68 12.82 -20.39
N ASN A 186 -19.14 13.06 -21.60
CA ASN A 186 -17.85 13.73 -21.77
C ASN A 186 -17.86 15.21 -21.33
N SER A 187 -19.03 15.85 -21.34
CA SER A 187 -19.22 17.21 -20.81
C SER A 187 -19.19 17.30 -19.28
N GLY A 188 -19.21 16.15 -18.58
CA GLY A 188 -19.42 16.07 -17.14
C GLY A 188 -20.89 15.96 -16.71
N LYS A 189 -21.86 16.04 -17.63
CA LYS A 189 -23.28 15.80 -17.31
C LYS A 189 -23.49 14.33 -16.87
N GLN A 190 -24.35 14.14 -15.88
CA GLN A 190 -24.67 12.83 -15.33
C GLN A 190 -26.17 12.57 -15.28
N ARG A 191 -26.56 11.29 -15.34
CA ARG A 191 -27.94 10.83 -15.10
C ARG A 191 -27.91 9.51 -14.34
N GLY A 192 -28.77 9.39 -13.32
CA GLY A 192 -28.93 8.18 -12.53
C GLY A 192 -30.35 7.63 -12.59
N ILE A 193 -30.50 6.31 -12.58
CA ILE A 193 -31.79 5.63 -12.38
C ILE A 193 -31.63 4.50 -11.36
N VAL A 194 -32.74 4.18 -10.69
CA VAL A 194 -32.84 3.05 -9.76
C VAL A 194 -33.69 1.98 -10.42
N LEU A 195 -33.20 0.74 -10.45
CA LEU A 195 -33.95 -0.41 -10.97
C LEU A 195 -34.74 -1.10 -9.87
N PRO A 196 -35.79 -1.87 -10.23
CA PRO A 196 -36.54 -2.67 -9.28
C PRO A 196 -35.64 -3.62 -8.48
N LEU A 197 -36.01 -3.83 -7.22
CA LEU A 197 -35.37 -4.80 -6.35
C LEU A 197 -35.38 -6.20 -6.96
N THR A 198 -34.23 -6.86 -6.96
CA THR A 198 -34.06 -8.18 -7.58
C THR A 198 -33.78 -9.24 -6.53
N LYS A 199 -34.59 -10.31 -6.50
CA LYS A 199 -34.40 -11.42 -5.58
C LYS A 199 -33.38 -12.43 -6.11
N VAL A 200 -32.57 -12.99 -5.21
CA VAL A 200 -31.55 -14.02 -5.45
C VAL A 200 -31.65 -15.08 -4.35
N SER A 201 -31.84 -16.36 -4.71
CA SER A 201 -32.12 -17.45 -3.75
C SER A 201 -31.07 -18.56 -3.73
N VAL A 202 -30.36 -18.81 -4.85
CA VAL A 202 -29.23 -19.75 -5.03
C VAL A 202 -29.45 -21.19 -4.54
N ASN A 203 -30.62 -21.74 -4.82
CA ASN A 203 -31.00 -23.09 -4.36
C ASN A 203 -30.11 -24.21 -4.92
N SER A 204 -29.49 -24.01 -6.09
CA SER A 204 -28.67 -25.04 -6.76
C SER A 204 -27.20 -25.06 -6.35
N VAL A 205 -26.70 -23.99 -5.71
CA VAL A 205 -25.28 -23.88 -5.34
C VAL A 205 -25.06 -24.50 -3.96
N THR A 206 -24.58 -25.74 -3.95
CA THR A 206 -24.31 -26.46 -2.69
C THR A 206 -23.01 -26.01 -2.05
N ASP A 207 -21.97 -25.79 -2.85
CA ASP A 207 -20.62 -25.48 -2.40
C ASP A 207 -19.91 -24.53 -3.37
N ALA A 208 -19.40 -23.42 -2.86
CA ALA A 208 -18.65 -22.43 -3.63
C ALA A 208 -17.77 -21.58 -2.72
N LEU A 209 -16.73 -20.98 -3.28
CA LEU A 209 -15.91 -19.98 -2.60
C LEU A 209 -15.57 -18.80 -3.50
N SER A 210 -15.36 -17.66 -2.87
CA SER A 210 -14.85 -16.42 -3.47
C SER A 210 -13.81 -15.84 -2.50
N ALA A 211 -12.88 -15.05 -3.01
CA ALA A 211 -11.83 -14.48 -2.18
C ALA A 211 -11.39 -13.12 -2.70
N GLU A 212 -10.78 -12.34 -1.80
CA GLU A 212 -10.24 -11.03 -2.08
C GLU A 212 -8.92 -10.82 -1.33
N ILE A 213 -7.98 -10.13 -1.99
CA ILE A 213 -6.73 -9.67 -1.39
C ILE A 213 -6.97 -8.26 -0.85
N ILE A 214 -6.73 -8.05 0.44
CA ILE A 214 -6.94 -6.76 1.13
C ILE A 214 -5.74 -6.43 2.03
N ASN A 215 -5.77 -5.23 2.64
CA ASN A 215 -4.77 -4.80 3.64
C ASN A 215 -3.31 -4.90 3.15
N ILE A 216 -3.08 -4.61 1.86
CA ILE A 216 -1.74 -4.64 1.26
C ILE A 216 -0.89 -3.54 1.91
N ASN A 217 0.18 -3.95 2.59
CA ASN A 217 1.14 -3.05 3.24
C ASN A 217 2.50 -3.18 2.56
N GLN A 218 2.79 -2.26 1.64
CA GLN A 218 4.06 -2.20 0.89
C GLN A 218 5.28 -1.97 1.78
N ASN A 219 5.13 -1.39 2.98
CA ASN A 219 6.27 -1.14 3.86
C ASN A 219 6.65 -2.39 4.66
N LYS A 220 5.65 -3.16 5.09
CA LYS A 220 5.83 -4.39 5.87
C LYS A 220 5.94 -5.64 5.01
N GLY A 221 5.58 -5.56 3.73
CA GLY A 221 5.51 -6.72 2.84
C GLY A 221 4.45 -7.71 3.31
N THR A 222 3.27 -7.22 3.71
CA THR A 222 2.18 -8.06 4.22
C THR A 222 0.88 -7.78 3.50
N PHE A 223 0.00 -8.77 3.42
CA PHE A 223 -1.37 -8.62 2.94
C PHE A 223 -2.28 -9.66 3.60
N ASP A 224 -3.59 -9.43 3.56
CA ASP A 224 -4.58 -10.40 4.00
C ASP A 224 -5.29 -10.99 2.79
N VAL A 225 -5.68 -12.27 2.88
CA VAL A 225 -6.61 -12.91 1.94
C VAL A 225 -7.86 -13.29 2.73
N VAL A 226 -8.99 -12.71 2.31
CA VAL A 226 -10.30 -13.01 2.89
C VAL A 226 -11.06 -13.92 1.93
N VAL A 227 -11.58 -15.03 2.46
CA VAL A 227 -12.30 -16.04 1.69
C VAL A 227 -13.72 -16.12 2.23
N TYR A 228 -14.69 -16.04 1.33
CA TYR A 228 -16.10 -16.28 1.59
C TYR A 228 -16.50 -17.64 1.06
N THR A 229 -17.30 -18.39 1.81
CA THR A 229 -17.64 -19.77 1.48
C THR A 229 -19.14 -20.03 1.58
N LYS A 230 -19.72 -20.71 0.60
CA LYS A 230 -21.00 -21.40 0.72
C LYS A 230 -20.71 -22.89 0.79
N SER A 231 -21.27 -23.59 1.77
CA SER A 231 -21.26 -25.06 1.80
C SER A 231 -22.47 -25.58 2.57
N ASN A 232 -23.22 -26.52 1.98
CA ASN A 232 -24.35 -27.17 2.64
C ASN A 232 -23.91 -28.22 3.68
N SER A 233 -22.77 -28.89 3.46
CA SER A 233 -22.21 -29.84 4.42
C SER A 233 -21.34 -29.17 5.49
N GLY A 234 -21.02 -27.88 5.31
CA GLY A 234 -20.12 -27.12 6.17
C GLY A 234 -18.67 -27.24 5.71
N VAL A 235 -17.83 -26.34 6.22
CA VAL A 235 -16.43 -26.18 5.78
C VAL A 235 -15.49 -26.81 6.79
N LYS A 236 -14.69 -27.78 6.33
CA LYS A 236 -13.67 -28.47 7.14
C LYS A 236 -12.42 -27.62 7.30
N ASN A 237 -11.90 -27.05 6.21
CA ASN A 237 -10.78 -26.12 6.24
C ASN A 237 -10.72 -25.25 4.98
N VAL A 238 -9.99 -24.14 5.06
CA VAL A 238 -9.65 -23.25 3.94
C VAL A 238 -8.14 -23.05 3.92
N ARG A 239 -7.51 -23.27 2.77
CA ARG A 239 -6.06 -23.13 2.56
C ARG A 239 -5.76 -22.22 1.39
N ILE A 240 -4.72 -21.40 1.53
CA ILE A 240 -4.39 -20.31 0.63
C ILE A 240 -2.92 -20.47 0.24
N PRO A 241 -2.61 -21.10 -0.90
CA PRO A 241 -1.25 -21.17 -1.39
C PRO A 241 -0.86 -19.85 -2.03
N VAL A 242 0.34 -19.40 -1.71
CA VAL A 242 0.95 -18.19 -2.25
C VAL A 242 2.36 -18.52 -2.73
N TRP A 243 2.77 -17.95 -3.86
CA TRP A 243 4.13 -18.04 -4.38
C TRP A 243 4.48 -16.81 -5.19
N HIS A 244 5.77 -16.47 -5.23
CA HIS A 244 6.32 -15.44 -6.08
C HIS A 244 6.85 -16.01 -7.40
N ASN A 245 7.63 -17.10 -7.31
CA ASN A 245 8.38 -17.62 -8.45
C ASN A 245 7.45 -18.35 -9.43
N SER A 246 7.66 -18.13 -10.73
CA SER A 246 6.83 -18.76 -11.77
C SER A 246 6.84 -20.29 -11.71
N ASN A 247 7.95 -20.90 -11.25
CA ASN A 247 8.09 -22.34 -11.03
C ASN A 247 7.56 -22.83 -9.66
N GLN A 248 6.93 -21.95 -8.87
CA GLN A 248 6.38 -22.26 -7.54
C GLN A 248 7.40 -22.78 -6.51
N SER A 249 8.70 -22.52 -6.72
CA SER A 249 9.77 -22.98 -5.82
C SER A 249 9.69 -22.40 -4.39
N ASP A 250 9.01 -21.27 -4.22
CA ASP A 250 8.80 -20.59 -2.93
C ASP A 250 7.35 -20.71 -2.42
N LEU A 251 6.62 -21.72 -2.88
CA LEU A 251 5.21 -21.89 -2.54
C LEU A 251 5.02 -22.19 -1.05
N VAL A 252 4.13 -21.41 -0.41
CA VAL A 252 3.75 -21.59 1.00
C VAL A 252 2.23 -21.72 1.10
N TRP A 253 1.76 -22.74 1.82
CA TRP A 253 0.35 -22.96 2.12
C TRP A 253 -0.02 -22.32 3.47
N TYR A 254 -0.94 -21.36 3.43
CA TYR A 254 -1.47 -20.72 4.63
C TYR A 254 -2.83 -21.32 5.00
N SER A 255 -3.00 -21.70 6.27
CA SER A 255 -4.32 -22.08 6.80
C SER A 255 -5.09 -20.82 7.19
N ALA A 256 -6.33 -20.67 6.69
CA ALA A 256 -7.16 -19.53 7.01
C ALA A 256 -7.96 -19.75 8.29
N THR A 257 -8.01 -18.73 9.15
CA THR A 257 -8.77 -18.74 10.41
C THR A 257 -10.19 -18.27 10.17
N ARG A 258 -11.18 -18.91 10.79
CA ARG A 258 -12.59 -18.52 10.68
C ARG A 258 -12.85 -17.21 11.44
N GLY A 259 -13.27 -16.17 10.72
CA GLY A 259 -13.51 -14.83 11.27
C GLY A 259 -15.00 -14.45 11.39
N GLY A 260 -15.90 -15.35 11.02
CA GLY A 260 -17.36 -15.14 11.08
C GLY A 260 -18.12 -16.27 10.38
N ALA A 261 -19.44 -16.14 10.28
CA ALA A 261 -20.23 -17.04 9.45
C ALA A 261 -19.73 -16.95 8.00
N ASN A 262 -19.29 -18.08 7.45
CA ASN A 262 -18.85 -18.20 6.05
C ASN A 262 -17.66 -17.32 5.64
N LYS A 263 -16.89 -16.79 6.60
CA LYS A 263 -15.75 -15.90 6.35
C LYS A 263 -14.48 -16.44 6.99
N TYR A 264 -13.42 -16.55 6.20
CA TYR A 264 -12.10 -17.01 6.60
C TYR A 264 -11.05 -15.97 6.22
N LYS A 265 -9.95 -15.89 6.97
CA LYS A 265 -8.84 -14.97 6.70
C LYS A 265 -7.49 -15.65 6.92
N ALA A 266 -6.55 -15.43 6.02
CA ALA A 266 -5.13 -15.65 6.30
C ALA A 266 -4.36 -14.34 6.14
N SER A 267 -3.32 -14.17 6.95
CA SER A 267 -2.37 -13.06 6.85
C SER A 267 -1.06 -13.59 6.26
N ILE A 268 -0.60 -12.97 5.18
CA ILE A 268 0.54 -13.39 4.38
C ILE A 268 1.66 -12.36 4.55
N SER A 269 2.90 -12.84 4.61
CA SER A 269 4.09 -11.99 4.64
C SER A 269 5.11 -12.47 3.62
N VAL A 270 5.70 -11.53 2.88
CA VAL A 270 6.82 -11.79 1.95
C VAL A 270 8.05 -12.36 2.66
N LYS A 271 8.15 -12.22 3.99
CA LYS A 271 9.16 -12.90 4.81
C LYS A 271 9.20 -14.40 4.56
N ASN A 272 8.03 -15.03 4.45
CA ASN A 272 7.92 -16.47 4.22
C ASN A 272 8.28 -16.85 2.76
N HIS A 273 8.53 -15.86 1.91
CA HIS A 273 8.88 -15.99 0.51
C HIS A 273 10.22 -15.30 0.23
N HIS A 274 11.15 -15.38 1.20
CA HIS A 274 12.51 -14.87 1.11
C HIS A 274 12.62 -13.37 0.78
N PHE A 275 11.60 -12.58 1.14
CA PHE A 275 11.59 -11.14 0.94
C PHE A 275 11.69 -10.69 -0.53
N ASN A 276 11.32 -11.57 -1.47
CA ASN A 276 11.41 -11.29 -2.89
C ASN A 276 10.48 -10.14 -3.30
N ASN A 277 10.97 -9.27 -4.18
CA ASN A 277 10.14 -8.25 -4.82
C ASN A 277 9.55 -8.80 -6.10
N GLY A 278 8.32 -8.36 -6.38
CA GLY A 278 7.62 -8.70 -7.60
C GLY A 278 6.23 -9.25 -7.32
N LYS A 279 5.76 -10.06 -8.25
CA LYS A 279 4.37 -10.51 -8.33
C LYS A 279 4.17 -11.80 -7.52
N TYR A 280 3.36 -11.71 -6.49
CA TYR A 280 2.85 -12.85 -5.75
C TYR A 280 1.54 -13.33 -6.36
N SER A 281 1.41 -14.63 -6.56
CA SER A 281 0.19 -15.29 -7.04
C SER A 281 -0.53 -15.93 -5.86
N VAL A 282 -1.86 -15.81 -5.83
CA VAL A 282 -2.70 -16.23 -4.71
C VAL A 282 -3.85 -17.06 -5.23
N HIS A 283 -3.97 -18.29 -4.75
CA HIS A 283 -5.17 -19.12 -4.93
C HIS A 283 -5.86 -19.34 -3.59
N SER A 284 -7.07 -19.88 -3.61
CA SER A 284 -7.79 -20.30 -2.41
C SER A 284 -8.46 -21.63 -2.64
N TYR A 285 -8.39 -22.51 -1.65
CA TYR A 285 -9.00 -23.83 -1.64
C TYR A 285 -9.83 -24.02 -0.38
N MET A 286 -11.00 -24.62 -0.54
CA MET A 286 -11.89 -25.00 0.54
C MET A 286 -12.14 -26.51 0.45
N THR A 287 -11.99 -27.20 1.58
CA THR A 287 -12.44 -28.58 1.75
C THR A 287 -13.72 -28.57 2.58
N ASN A 288 -14.79 -29.18 2.09
CA ASN A 288 -16.04 -29.32 2.86
C ASN A 288 -16.00 -30.53 3.82
N ASN A 289 -17.02 -30.70 4.67
CA ASN A 289 -17.07 -31.79 5.65
C ASN A 289 -17.26 -33.18 5.03
N GLN A 290 -17.55 -33.26 3.73
CA GLN A 290 -17.57 -34.50 2.94
C GLN A 290 -16.22 -34.79 2.26
N ASN A 291 -15.17 -34.02 2.58
CA ASN A 291 -13.83 -34.11 1.97
C ASN A 291 -13.79 -33.79 0.48
N LYS A 292 -14.72 -32.97 -0.03
CA LYS A 292 -14.68 -32.46 -1.39
C LYS A 292 -13.98 -31.10 -1.43
N ASP A 293 -13.05 -30.95 -2.39
CA ASP A 293 -12.26 -29.74 -2.56
C ASP A 293 -12.82 -28.82 -3.65
N PHE A 294 -12.72 -27.51 -3.41
CA PHE A 294 -13.14 -26.44 -4.30
C PHE A 294 -12.04 -25.38 -4.34
N GLY A 295 -11.61 -24.96 -5.53
CA GLY A 295 -10.50 -24.04 -5.70
C GLY A 295 -10.81 -22.89 -6.65
N ILE A 296 -10.24 -21.72 -6.37
CA ILE A 296 -10.28 -20.54 -7.24
C ILE A 296 -8.91 -19.87 -7.35
N ILE A 297 -8.68 -19.21 -8.46
CA ILE A 297 -7.59 -18.23 -8.61
C ILE A 297 -8.09 -16.92 -8.01
N VAL A 298 -7.41 -16.40 -6.99
CA VAL A 298 -7.78 -15.13 -6.34
C VAL A 298 -7.21 -13.95 -7.12
N GLY A 299 -5.98 -14.10 -7.59
CA GLY A 299 -5.29 -13.09 -8.39
C GLY A 299 -3.85 -12.90 -7.93
N ASN A 300 -3.37 -11.67 -8.04
CA ASN A 300 -1.98 -11.33 -7.78
C ASN A 300 -1.85 -10.04 -6.96
N VAL A 301 -0.76 -9.93 -6.21
CA VAL A 301 -0.32 -8.70 -5.54
C VAL A 301 1.15 -8.45 -5.84
N ASN A 302 1.51 -7.22 -6.15
CA ASN A 302 2.90 -6.85 -6.44
C ASN A 302 3.52 -6.14 -5.23
N PHE A 303 4.73 -6.55 -4.85
CA PHE A 303 5.50 -5.90 -3.79
C PHE A 303 6.80 -5.30 -4.33
N VAL A 304 7.06 -4.07 -3.93
CA VAL A 304 8.30 -3.35 -4.24
C VAL A 304 8.83 -2.71 -2.97
N GLY A 305 9.88 -3.29 -2.40
CA GLY A 305 10.44 -2.81 -1.14
C GLY A 305 11.76 -3.46 -0.76
N THR A 306 12.30 -3.09 0.40
CA THR A 306 13.49 -3.74 0.96
C THR A 306 13.12 -4.32 2.31
N TYR A 307 12.66 -5.58 2.29
CA TYR A 307 12.07 -6.24 3.45
C TYR A 307 13.09 -7.04 4.28
N ASN A 308 14.25 -7.33 3.72
CA ASN A 308 15.34 -8.07 4.39
C ASN A 308 16.24 -7.17 5.26
N ARG A 309 15.70 -6.08 5.81
CA ARG A 309 16.44 -5.14 6.65
C ARG A 309 15.59 -4.50 7.74
N ILE A 310 16.24 -4.18 8.85
CA ILE A 310 15.67 -3.40 9.95
C ILE A 310 16.78 -2.69 10.72
N GLU A 311 16.52 -1.47 11.18
CA GLU A 311 17.33 -0.79 12.18
C GLU A 311 16.39 -0.29 13.28
N MET A 312 16.49 -0.88 14.47
CA MET A 312 15.61 -0.55 15.60
C MET A 312 16.10 0.72 16.26
N THR A 313 15.40 1.83 16.03
CA THR A 313 15.72 3.14 16.64
C THR A 313 15.28 3.25 18.09
N ASN A 314 14.39 2.36 18.54
CA ASN A 314 13.86 2.31 19.89
C ASN A 314 14.75 1.53 20.87
N VAL A 315 15.80 0.85 20.42
CA VAL A 315 16.75 0.18 21.33
C VAL A 315 17.79 1.21 21.77
N PRO A 316 17.83 1.60 23.05
CA PRO A 316 18.85 2.55 23.50
C PRO A 316 20.22 1.89 23.51
N TRP A 317 21.27 2.69 23.32
CA TRP A 317 22.64 2.27 23.66
C TRP A 317 22.90 2.64 25.13
N ILE A 318 23.27 1.66 25.95
CA ILE A 318 23.55 1.84 27.38
C ILE A 318 24.98 1.40 27.67
N SER A 319 25.75 2.29 28.31
CA SER A 319 27.12 2.02 28.74
C SER A 319 27.15 1.19 30.01
N GLN A 320 28.07 0.23 30.13
CA GLN A 320 28.36 -0.41 31.43
C GLN A 320 29.17 0.50 32.38
N TYR A 321 29.60 1.68 31.91
CA TYR A 321 30.36 2.65 32.71
C TYR A 321 29.55 3.89 33.11
N LYS A 322 28.34 4.08 32.56
CA LYS A 322 27.48 5.23 32.83
C LYS A 322 26.00 4.84 32.87
N PRO A 323 25.21 5.32 33.85
CA PRO A 323 25.62 6.22 34.95
C PRO A 323 26.42 5.52 36.05
N VAL A 324 26.55 4.19 35.98
CA VAL A 324 27.22 3.36 36.97
C VAL A 324 28.54 2.86 36.41
N PHE A 325 29.64 3.08 37.11
CA PHE A 325 30.94 2.57 36.70
C PHE A 325 31.07 1.08 37.09
N ALA A 326 30.65 0.17 36.19
CA ALA A 326 30.73 -1.28 36.39
C ALA A 326 31.47 -1.96 35.21
N PRO A 327 32.82 -2.00 35.22
CA PRO A 327 33.61 -2.53 34.12
C PRO A 327 33.40 -4.03 33.83
N TRP A 328 32.76 -4.79 34.72
CA TRP A 328 32.34 -6.20 34.50
C TRP A 328 30.81 -6.34 34.46
N GLY A 329 30.12 -5.24 34.14
CA GLY A 329 28.67 -5.11 34.19
C GLY A 329 27.96 -5.25 32.84
N CYS A 330 28.60 -5.84 31.82
CA CYS A 330 28.05 -5.92 30.46
C CYS A 330 26.69 -6.62 30.38
N ALA A 331 26.47 -7.66 31.21
CA ALA A 331 25.22 -8.42 31.20
C ALA A 331 24.01 -7.56 31.60
N SER A 332 24.12 -6.79 32.69
CA SER A 332 23.05 -5.89 33.15
C SER A 332 22.80 -4.76 32.17
N ALA A 333 23.85 -4.18 31.57
CA ALA A 333 23.72 -3.12 30.57
C ALA A 333 23.04 -3.63 29.29
N ALA A 334 23.44 -4.80 28.78
CA ALA A 334 22.82 -5.41 27.61
C ALA A 334 21.36 -5.85 27.88
N MET A 335 21.07 -6.37 29.08
CA MET A 335 19.70 -6.68 29.51
C MET A 335 18.84 -5.42 29.58
N ALA A 336 19.38 -4.31 30.13
CA ALA A 336 18.69 -3.03 30.15
C ALA A 336 18.37 -2.54 28.73
N MET A 337 19.29 -2.65 27.76
CA MET A 337 19.04 -2.29 26.36
C MET A 337 17.86 -3.09 25.77
N LEU A 338 17.77 -4.41 26.06
CA LEU A 338 16.63 -5.22 25.63
C LEU A 338 15.31 -4.70 26.24
N ILE A 339 15.26 -4.55 27.56
CA ILE A 339 14.04 -4.19 28.29
C ILE A 339 13.56 -2.78 27.93
N GLU A 340 14.48 -1.81 27.86
CA GLU A 340 14.16 -0.42 27.52
C GLU A 340 13.71 -0.27 26.06
N SER A 341 14.05 -1.22 25.16
CA SER A 341 13.49 -1.24 23.81
C SER A 341 11.96 -1.37 23.76
N ARG A 342 11.35 -1.77 24.88
CA ARG A 342 9.90 -1.87 25.09
C ARG A 342 9.35 -0.74 25.97
N GLY A 343 10.12 0.32 26.20
CA GLY A 343 9.73 1.48 26.98
C GLY A 343 9.69 1.24 28.50
N ILE A 344 10.30 0.15 28.98
CA ILE A 344 10.36 -0.20 30.41
C ILE A 344 11.73 0.21 30.93
N HIS A 345 11.78 1.22 31.80
CA HIS A 345 13.05 1.71 32.34
C HIS A 345 13.71 0.68 33.27
N VAL A 346 15.03 0.53 33.14
CA VAL A 346 15.85 -0.30 34.02
C VAL A 346 16.86 0.59 34.75
N ASP A 347 16.70 0.71 36.07
CA ASP A 347 17.74 1.30 36.91
C ASP A 347 18.99 0.42 36.86
N LEU A 348 20.04 0.92 36.20
CA LEU A 348 21.26 0.16 35.97
C LEU A 348 21.98 -0.16 37.29
N LYS A 349 21.93 0.72 38.30
CA LYS A 349 22.60 0.49 39.59
C LYS A 349 21.95 -0.67 40.31
N TYR A 350 20.62 -0.66 40.39
CA TYR A 350 19.86 -1.76 40.95
C TYR A 350 20.05 -3.07 40.17
N ALA A 351 20.13 -3.01 38.84
CA ALA A 351 20.37 -4.17 38.01
C ALA A 351 21.75 -4.80 38.28
N GLN A 352 22.80 -3.99 38.46
CA GLN A 352 24.14 -4.47 38.84
C GLN A 352 24.21 -4.98 40.28
N ASP A 353 23.65 -4.23 41.24
CA ASP A 353 23.69 -4.58 42.68
C ASP A 353 22.97 -5.89 42.97
N THR A 354 21.95 -6.22 42.18
CA THR A 354 21.14 -7.42 42.38
C THR A 354 21.38 -8.50 41.35
N LEU A 355 22.42 -8.36 40.51
CA LEU A 355 22.80 -9.39 39.53
C LEU A 355 23.11 -10.71 40.25
N PRO A 356 22.54 -11.85 39.83
CA PRO A 356 22.84 -13.13 40.45
C PRO A 356 24.32 -13.48 40.36
N MET A 357 24.93 -13.88 41.49
CA MET A 357 26.36 -14.19 41.59
C MET A 357 26.60 -15.67 41.92
N TYR A 358 27.63 -16.25 41.34
CA TYR A 358 28.14 -17.58 41.69
C TYR A 358 29.01 -17.51 42.97
N PRO A 359 28.97 -18.51 43.88
CA PRO A 359 28.22 -19.77 43.81
C PRO A 359 26.79 -19.71 44.36
N ALA A 360 26.38 -18.60 44.99
CA ALA A 360 25.03 -18.46 45.57
C ALA A 360 23.91 -18.71 44.54
N ASN A 361 24.16 -18.39 43.27
CA ASN A 361 23.35 -18.79 42.13
C ASN A 361 24.21 -19.58 41.13
N LYS A 362 23.82 -20.83 40.84
CA LYS A 362 24.54 -21.71 39.89
C LYS A 362 24.65 -21.20 38.45
N ASP A 363 23.77 -20.26 38.08
CA ASP A 363 23.76 -19.61 36.77
C ASP A 363 24.28 -18.17 36.84
N GLY A 364 24.69 -17.70 38.03
CA GLY A 364 25.15 -16.34 38.31
C GLY A 364 26.52 -16.03 37.70
N GLN A 365 26.88 -14.75 37.69
CA GLN A 365 28.22 -14.28 37.31
C GLN A 365 29.25 -14.65 38.37
N LEU A 366 30.43 -15.09 37.95
CA LEU A 366 31.59 -15.27 38.84
C LEU A 366 32.44 -14.00 38.85
N GLY A 367 32.54 -13.38 40.02
CA GLY A 367 33.37 -12.21 40.31
C GLY A 367 32.65 -10.87 40.25
N ASN A 368 33.20 -9.89 40.96
CA ASN A 368 32.52 -8.63 41.27
C ASN A 368 32.32 -7.73 40.04
N VAL A 369 31.09 -7.25 39.82
CA VAL A 369 30.71 -6.41 38.65
C VAL A 369 31.42 -5.04 38.60
N TYR A 370 31.82 -4.51 39.75
CA TYR A 370 32.42 -3.17 39.90
C TYR A 370 33.95 -3.19 39.89
N THR A 371 34.56 -4.19 40.53
CA THR A 371 36.01 -4.25 40.76
C THR A 371 36.71 -5.33 39.95
N GLY A 372 35.96 -6.32 39.44
CA GLY A 372 36.52 -7.47 38.74
C GLY A 372 37.20 -8.49 39.65
N ALA A 373 37.19 -8.25 40.96
CA ALA A 373 37.78 -9.17 41.92
C ALA A 373 37.13 -10.57 41.79
N GLY A 374 37.97 -11.57 41.55
CA GLY A 374 37.55 -12.96 41.35
C GLY A 374 36.76 -13.22 40.07
N PHE A 375 36.89 -12.36 39.04
CA PHE A 375 36.18 -12.57 37.78
C PHE A 375 36.62 -13.87 37.09
N GLY A 376 35.63 -14.66 36.66
CA GLY A 376 35.85 -15.88 35.88
C GLY A 376 34.94 -15.97 34.67
N PHE A 377 33.63 -15.75 34.85
CA PHE A 377 32.69 -15.79 33.74
C PHE A 377 31.46 -14.92 33.97
N VAL A 378 30.89 -14.41 32.87
CA VAL A 378 29.60 -13.69 32.89
C VAL A 378 28.44 -14.64 33.19
N ILE A 379 27.38 -14.08 33.78
CA ILE A 379 26.13 -14.79 34.09
C ILE A 379 25.59 -15.59 32.89
N LYS A 380 25.01 -16.77 33.12
CA LYS A 380 24.42 -17.62 32.06
C LYS A 380 23.09 -17.05 31.56
N PRO A 381 22.66 -17.39 30.31
CA PRO A 381 21.39 -16.90 29.76
C PRO A 381 20.17 -17.16 30.65
N SER A 382 20.05 -18.35 31.23
CA SER A 382 18.95 -18.70 32.15
C SER A 382 18.92 -17.83 33.41
N GLY A 383 20.09 -17.51 33.97
CA GLY A 383 20.23 -16.64 35.13
C GLY A 383 19.82 -15.20 34.80
N LEU A 384 20.27 -14.69 33.65
CA LEU A 384 19.96 -13.33 33.22
C LEU A 384 18.48 -13.15 32.84
N VAL A 385 17.84 -14.15 32.22
CA VAL A 385 16.39 -14.12 31.95
C VAL A 385 15.59 -14.08 33.25
N ARG A 386 15.93 -14.91 34.25
CA ARG A 386 15.26 -14.84 35.57
C ARG A 386 15.45 -13.49 36.24
N HIS A 387 16.62 -12.87 36.07
CA HIS A 387 16.89 -11.53 36.59
C HIS A 387 16.03 -10.47 35.87
N ALA A 388 15.94 -10.54 34.54
CA ALA A 388 15.13 -9.64 33.72
C ALA A 388 13.63 -9.65 34.09
N HIS A 389 13.12 -10.78 34.60
CA HIS A 389 11.74 -10.93 35.06
C HIS A 389 11.37 -10.06 36.27
N LYS A 390 12.36 -9.43 36.93
CA LYS A 390 12.09 -8.35 37.90
C LYS A 390 11.42 -7.12 37.26
N TRP A 391 11.64 -6.89 35.96
CA TRP A 391 11.03 -5.77 35.22
C TRP A 391 9.94 -6.25 34.25
N THR A 392 10.15 -7.40 33.58
CA THR A 392 9.18 -7.91 32.61
C THR A 392 9.33 -9.40 32.33
N ASN A 393 8.21 -10.11 32.22
CA ASN A 393 8.16 -11.53 31.82
C ASN A 393 8.32 -11.73 30.31
N ALA A 394 8.45 -10.64 29.53
CA ALA A 394 8.58 -10.68 28.07
C ALA A 394 9.97 -11.09 27.58
N VAL A 395 10.98 -11.10 28.46
CA VAL A 395 12.35 -11.54 28.15
C VAL A 395 12.43 -13.06 28.22
N TYR A 396 13.03 -13.70 27.22
CA TYR A 396 13.14 -15.15 27.14
C TYR A 396 14.43 -15.62 26.46
N ASN A 397 14.85 -16.83 26.83
CA ASN A 397 16.07 -17.46 26.33
C ASN A 397 15.83 -18.03 24.93
N ILE A 398 16.71 -17.71 23.98
CA ILE A 398 16.72 -18.27 22.61
C ILE A 398 18.04 -18.98 22.31
N SER A 399 18.77 -19.38 23.34
CA SER A 399 20.03 -20.10 23.18
C SER A 399 19.83 -21.39 22.39
N GLY A 400 20.79 -21.72 21.53
CA GLY A 400 20.71 -22.78 20.51
C GLY A 400 20.17 -22.31 19.16
N SER A 401 19.72 -21.06 19.04
CA SER A 401 19.25 -20.50 17.76
C SER A 401 20.38 -20.47 16.72
N SER A 402 20.09 -20.92 15.49
CA SER A 402 20.98 -20.76 14.34
C SER A 402 21.11 -19.29 13.94
N THR A 403 22.14 -18.95 13.16
CA THR A 403 22.31 -17.59 12.62
C THR A 403 21.07 -17.10 11.88
N GLN A 404 20.40 -17.96 11.11
CA GLN A 404 19.17 -17.59 10.41
C GLN A 404 18.03 -17.28 11.39
N GLN A 405 17.88 -18.06 12.47
CA GLN A 405 16.88 -17.78 13.51
C GLN A 405 17.15 -16.44 14.22
N ILE A 406 18.42 -16.07 14.41
CA ILE A 406 18.81 -14.74 14.93
C ILE A 406 18.42 -13.63 13.94
N ILE A 407 18.72 -13.79 12.64
CA ILE A 407 18.30 -12.85 11.58
C ILE A 407 16.78 -12.68 11.61
N ASP A 408 16.03 -13.78 11.67
CA ASP A 408 14.56 -13.76 11.65
C ASP A 408 13.97 -13.08 12.88
N THR A 409 14.61 -13.25 14.05
CA THR A 409 14.25 -12.59 15.31
C THR A 409 14.46 -11.09 15.21
N VAL A 410 15.61 -10.66 14.68
CA VAL A 410 15.93 -9.25 14.47
C VAL A 410 14.98 -8.61 13.45
N LEU A 411 14.74 -9.26 12.32
CA LEU A 411 13.79 -8.80 11.30
C LEU A 411 12.33 -8.72 11.82
N ASN A 412 12.00 -9.44 12.89
CA ASN A 412 10.72 -9.33 13.59
C ASN A 412 10.64 -8.14 14.57
N GLY A 413 11.65 -7.26 14.62
CA GLY A 413 11.64 -6.12 15.55
C GLY A 413 12.05 -6.49 16.98
N GLN A 414 12.71 -7.64 17.17
CA GLN A 414 13.16 -8.10 18.48
C GLN A 414 14.69 -8.00 18.57
N PRO A 415 15.25 -7.11 19.41
CA PRO A 415 16.69 -7.03 19.61
C PRO A 415 17.21 -8.30 20.28
N VAL A 416 18.44 -8.70 19.97
CA VAL A 416 19.01 -9.95 20.48
C VAL A 416 20.27 -9.67 21.27
N LEU A 417 20.25 -9.98 22.57
CA LEU A 417 21.45 -10.04 23.39
C LEU A 417 22.18 -11.34 23.08
N TYR A 418 23.48 -11.25 22.78
CA TYR A 418 24.34 -12.42 22.59
C TYR A 418 25.64 -12.29 23.37
N TYR A 419 26.27 -13.44 23.61
CA TYR A 419 27.53 -13.56 24.32
C TYR A 419 28.65 -13.70 23.30
N GLY A 420 29.70 -12.88 23.44
CA GLY A 420 30.79 -12.78 22.49
C GLY A 420 32.07 -12.29 23.16
N PHE A 421 32.94 -11.66 22.37
CA PHE A 421 34.27 -11.21 22.81
C PHE A 421 34.32 -9.69 23.02
N SER A 422 35.18 -9.24 23.94
CA SER A 422 35.39 -7.80 24.20
C SER A 422 36.70 -7.27 23.62
N GLY A 423 36.87 -5.95 23.60
CA GLY A 423 38.17 -5.33 23.29
C GLY A 423 39.29 -5.70 24.29
N TYR A 424 38.96 -6.27 25.45
CA TYR A 424 39.92 -6.76 26.45
C TYR A 424 40.12 -8.28 26.37
N GLN A 425 39.59 -8.94 25.33
CA GLN A 425 39.65 -10.40 25.20
C GLN A 425 41.09 -10.90 25.06
N VAL A 426 41.48 -11.82 25.96
CA VAL A 426 42.79 -12.48 25.97
C VAL A 426 42.72 -14.01 25.88
N ASP A 427 41.54 -14.60 26.11
CA ASP A 427 41.27 -16.04 26.01
C ASP A 427 40.13 -16.33 25.01
N ASN A 428 39.69 -17.59 24.91
CA ASN A 428 38.60 -18.00 24.02
C ASN A 428 37.22 -18.07 24.70
N VAL A 429 37.06 -17.48 25.90
CA VAL A 429 35.82 -17.49 26.68
C VAL A 429 34.96 -16.27 26.33
N ARG A 430 33.65 -16.48 26.12
CA ARG A 430 32.70 -15.45 25.63
C ARG A 430 32.15 -14.63 26.79
N ASN A 431 33.05 -13.89 27.43
CA ASN A 431 32.78 -13.14 28.65
C ASN A 431 32.29 -11.71 28.42
N HIS A 432 31.56 -11.47 27.32
CA HIS A 432 31.03 -10.14 27.00
C HIS A 432 29.63 -10.20 26.39
N CYS A 433 28.71 -9.38 26.89
CA CYS A 433 27.33 -9.31 26.40
C CYS A 433 27.12 -8.06 25.54
N LYS A 434 26.54 -8.24 24.35
CA LYS A 434 26.21 -7.18 23.40
C LYS A 434 24.80 -7.35 22.88
N VAL A 435 24.23 -6.33 22.23
CA VAL A 435 22.87 -6.39 21.68
C VAL A 435 22.86 -6.12 20.19
N ILE A 436 22.29 -7.03 19.41
CA ILE A 436 21.96 -6.82 18.00
C ILE A 436 20.67 -6.02 17.91
N VAL A 437 20.72 -4.90 17.20
CA VAL A 437 19.63 -3.92 17.08
C VAL A 437 19.20 -3.69 15.63
N GLY A 438 19.76 -4.42 14.69
CA GLY A 438 19.42 -4.27 13.29
C GLY A 438 20.09 -5.30 12.41
N TYR A 439 19.55 -5.46 11.22
CA TYR A 439 20.08 -6.32 10.17
C TYR A 439 19.97 -5.61 8.83
N LYS A 440 21.04 -5.64 8.03
CA LYS A 440 21.11 -4.98 6.73
C LYS A 440 22.24 -5.59 5.91
N ASP A 441 21.95 -5.98 4.68
CA ASP A 441 22.95 -6.34 3.66
C ASP A 441 23.98 -7.38 4.19
N GLY A 442 23.51 -8.42 4.89
CA GLY A 442 24.36 -9.48 5.45
C GLY A 442 25.17 -9.07 6.69
N LYS A 443 24.75 -8.00 7.38
CA LYS A 443 25.41 -7.47 8.57
C LYS A 443 24.42 -7.23 9.70
N PHE A 444 24.88 -7.43 10.93
CA PHE A 444 24.16 -7.04 12.14
C PHE A 444 24.65 -5.68 12.64
N LYS A 445 23.73 -4.82 13.04
CA LYS A 445 24.03 -3.61 13.82
C LYS A 445 24.08 -4.00 15.28
N VAL A 446 25.16 -3.66 15.98
CA VAL A 446 25.41 -4.04 17.36
C VAL A 446 25.57 -2.81 18.23
N HIS A 447 24.97 -2.86 19.41
CA HIS A 447 25.24 -1.99 20.55
C HIS A 447 26.10 -2.74 21.56
N ASP A 448 27.29 -2.20 21.80
CA ASP A 448 28.29 -2.75 22.70
C ASP A 448 28.40 -1.85 23.94
N PRO A 449 28.12 -2.37 25.16
CA PRO A 449 28.13 -1.56 26.38
C PRO A 449 29.54 -1.18 26.87
N LEU A 450 30.62 -1.71 26.26
CA LEU A 450 32.02 -1.55 26.71
C LEU A 450 32.59 -0.12 26.58
N TYR A 451 31.81 0.82 26.07
CA TYR A 451 32.28 2.17 25.73
C TYR A 451 31.66 3.23 26.62
N MET A 452 32.29 4.41 26.73
CA MET A 452 31.83 5.51 27.59
C MET A 452 30.74 6.34 26.94
N ARG A 453 30.77 6.42 25.61
CA ARG A 453 29.85 7.21 24.79
C ARG A 453 29.41 6.40 23.58
N ALA A 454 28.18 6.64 23.13
CA ALA A 454 27.65 6.03 21.92
C ALA A 454 28.46 6.37 20.66
N SER A 455 29.21 7.48 20.69
CA SER A 455 30.09 7.95 19.62
C SER A 455 31.48 7.32 19.62
N ASP A 456 31.82 6.51 20.63
CA ASP A 456 33.16 5.92 20.73
C ASP A 456 33.38 4.91 19.58
N GLY A 457 34.45 5.13 18.81
CA GLY A 457 34.77 4.34 17.62
C GLY A 457 35.67 3.11 17.87
N PRO A 458 36.03 2.38 16.80
CA PRO A 458 36.93 1.23 16.89
C PRO A 458 38.26 1.55 17.59
N GLY A 459 38.74 0.64 18.43
CA GLY A 459 40.03 0.75 19.13
C GLY A 459 40.05 1.69 20.35
N SER A 460 38.94 2.35 20.69
CA SER A 460 38.91 3.29 21.82
C SER A 460 38.86 2.61 23.20
N ARG A 461 38.62 1.29 23.24
CA ARG A 461 38.53 0.48 24.46
C ARG A 461 39.15 -0.90 24.28
N GLY A 462 40.09 -1.24 25.17
CA GLY A 462 40.84 -2.50 25.13
C GLY A 462 41.93 -2.54 24.05
N THR A 463 42.83 -3.51 24.15
CA THR A 463 43.99 -3.66 23.26
C THR A 463 43.70 -4.58 22.06
N ASN A 464 42.64 -5.39 22.13
CA ASN A 464 42.26 -6.31 21.07
C ASN A 464 41.43 -5.58 19.98
N LYS A 465 42.11 -5.12 18.93
CA LYS A 465 41.50 -4.40 17.80
C LYS A 465 40.48 -5.22 17.02
N THR A 466 40.54 -6.55 17.08
CA THR A 466 39.58 -7.42 16.39
C THR A 466 38.17 -7.24 16.95
N TYR A 467 38.05 -7.11 18.27
CA TYR A 467 36.76 -7.03 18.96
C TYR A 467 36.45 -5.63 19.51
N SER A 468 37.42 -4.72 19.50
CA SER A 468 37.22 -3.29 19.79
C SER A 468 36.68 -2.54 18.57
N ARG A 469 35.38 -2.71 18.27
CA ARG A 469 34.72 -2.17 17.06
C ARG A 469 33.92 -0.87 17.27
N GLY A 470 33.95 -0.29 18.47
CA GLY A 470 33.17 0.89 18.84
C GLY A 470 31.83 0.56 19.51
N ALA A 471 31.20 1.58 20.08
CA ALA A 471 29.96 1.49 20.84
C ALA A 471 28.76 1.03 19.99
N ILE A 472 28.66 1.58 18.78
CA ILE A 472 27.62 1.26 17.81
C ILE A 472 28.31 0.94 16.49
N HIS A 473 28.17 -0.28 16.00
CA HIS A 473 28.90 -0.73 14.81
C HIS A 473 28.16 -1.82 14.03
N TRP A 474 28.62 -2.07 12.81
CA TRP A 474 28.13 -3.18 11.99
C TRP A 474 29.15 -4.31 11.98
N ILE A 475 28.68 -5.55 12.14
CA ILE A 475 29.48 -6.76 11.96
C ILE A 475 28.90 -7.64 10.86
N THR A 476 29.75 -8.31 10.09
CA THR A 476 29.32 -9.30 9.11
C THR A 476 28.78 -10.55 9.80
N ILE A 477 28.00 -11.36 9.09
CA ILE A 477 27.61 -12.70 9.59
C ILE A 477 28.82 -13.55 9.97
N ALA A 478 29.90 -13.49 9.20
CA ALA A 478 31.13 -14.23 9.52
C ALA A 478 31.74 -13.77 10.86
N GLN A 479 31.79 -12.46 11.10
CA GLN A 479 32.28 -11.89 12.38
C GLN A 479 31.36 -12.26 13.55
N PHE A 480 30.04 -12.21 13.35
CA PHE A 480 29.08 -12.67 14.35
C PHE A 480 29.29 -14.15 14.69
N ASN A 481 29.40 -15.02 13.68
CA ASN A 481 29.59 -16.46 13.87
C ASN A 481 30.94 -16.82 14.51
N GLN A 482 31.95 -15.94 14.46
CA GLN A 482 33.20 -16.13 15.20
C GLN A 482 33.03 -15.90 16.71
N GLU A 483 32.11 -15.02 17.10
CA GLU A 483 31.84 -14.68 18.50
C GLU A 483 30.73 -15.55 19.11
N TYR A 484 29.68 -15.81 18.35
CA TYR A 484 28.46 -16.45 18.82
C TYR A 484 28.62 -17.95 19.01
N GLU A 485 28.47 -18.41 20.26
CA GLU A 485 28.56 -19.82 20.63
C GLU A 485 27.20 -20.44 21.01
N GLY A 486 26.10 -19.85 20.53
CA GLY A 486 24.76 -20.37 20.79
C GLY A 486 24.07 -19.77 22.01
N ASN A 487 24.69 -18.88 22.78
CA ASN A 487 24.06 -18.20 23.92
C ASN A 487 23.38 -16.89 23.48
N ALA A 488 22.05 -16.81 23.59
CA ALA A 488 21.28 -15.63 23.21
C ALA A 488 19.98 -15.45 24.00
N ILE A 489 19.58 -14.18 24.17
CA ILE A 489 18.35 -13.75 24.85
C ILE A 489 17.66 -12.70 23.98
N THR A 490 16.33 -12.70 23.98
CA THR A 490 15.54 -11.66 23.30
C THR A 490 14.32 -11.27 24.15
N ILE A 491 13.56 -10.30 23.66
CA ILE A 491 12.34 -9.78 24.28
C ILE A 491 11.21 -9.72 23.24
N LYS A 492 10.00 -10.13 23.62
CA LYS A 492 8.83 -10.04 22.74
C LYS A 492 8.43 -8.60 22.47
#